data_AF-A0A2I0JHM6-F1
#
_entry.id   AF-A0A2I0JHM6-F1
#
_cell.length_a   1.000
_cell.length_b   1.000
_cell.length_c   1.000
_cell.angle_alpha   90.00
_cell.angle_beta   90.00
_cell.angle_gamma   90.00
#
_symmetry.space_group_name_H-M   'P 1'
#
loop_
_entity.id
_entity.type
_entity.pdbx_description
1 polymer ?
#
loop_
_entity_poly.entity_id
_entity_poly.type
_entity_poly.pdbx_seq_one_letter_code
_entity_poly.pdbx_strand_id
1 'polypeptide(L)'
;MASQSNISSIANSFVITLFILSIHASSQAFSRPILTKDEHMLKKHEQWMALHGRVYKNAIEKDTRFKIFKENVKLIDAFNNNNGNGSDFKLGLNVFADLTNEEFWATYTGYKKKPTNIMSNLEAKPFRYGNFTAAPTSLDWRANRAVTSVKDQGEC
;
A
#
# COMPACT_ATOMS: atom_id res chain seq x y z
N MET A 1 -2.56 -70.13 2.54
CA MET A 1 -1.59 -69.03 2.31
C MET A 1 -2.05 -67.97 1.32
N ALA A 2 -2.81 -68.30 0.25
CA ALA A 2 -3.25 -67.31 -0.76
C ALA A 2 -4.30 -66.27 -0.29
N SER A 3 -5.08 -66.52 0.78
CA SER A 3 -6.08 -65.54 1.25
C SER A 3 -5.47 -64.38 2.04
N GLN A 4 -4.40 -64.64 2.80
CA GLN A 4 -3.77 -63.63 3.66
C GLN A 4 -3.03 -62.55 2.86
N SER A 5 -2.40 -62.95 1.75
CA SER A 5 -1.72 -62.02 0.81
C SER A 5 -2.70 -61.13 0.05
N ASN A 6 -3.90 -61.62 -0.25
CA ASN A 6 -4.94 -60.83 -0.91
C ASN A 6 -5.53 -59.79 0.03
N ILE A 7 -5.74 -60.14 1.31
CA ILE A 7 -6.24 -59.22 2.34
C ILE A 7 -5.23 -58.09 2.60
N SER A 8 -3.93 -58.40 2.70
CA SER A 8 -2.90 -57.37 2.88
C SER A 8 -2.73 -56.48 1.64
N SER A 9 -2.87 -57.04 0.43
CA SER A 9 -2.86 -56.27 -0.82
C SER A 9 -4.04 -55.30 -0.92
N ILE A 10 -5.25 -55.75 -0.57
CA ILE A 10 -6.45 -54.91 -0.55
C ILE A 10 -6.32 -53.80 0.52
N ALA A 11 -5.84 -54.14 1.72
CA ALA A 11 -5.61 -53.17 2.79
C ALA A 11 -4.59 -52.09 2.37
N ASN A 12 -3.48 -52.48 1.73
CA ASN A 12 -2.50 -51.53 1.19
C ASN A 12 -3.09 -50.65 0.08
N SER A 13 -3.93 -51.20 -0.81
CA SER A 13 -4.62 -50.43 -1.84
C SER A 13 -5.56 -49.38 -1.23
N PHE A 14 -6.33 -49.75 -0.20
CA PHE A 14 -7.20 -48.80 0.51
C PHE A 14 -6.41 -47.70 1.20
N VAL A 15 -5.32 -48.04 1.88
CA VAL A 15 -4.43 -47.06 2.54
C VAL A 15 -3.84 -46.08 1.52
N ILE A 16 -3.39 -46.57 0.35
CA ILE A 16 -2.88 -45.73 -0.73
C ILE A 16 -3.97 -44.79 -1.26
N THR A 17 -5.19 -45.29 -1.51
CA THR A 17 -6.30 -44.43 -1.99
C THR A 17 -6.70 -43.36 -0.97
N LEU A 18 -6.69 -43.68 0.33
CA LEU A 18 -6.96 -42.71 1.40
C LEU A 18 -5.86 -41.64 1.49
N PHE A 19 -4.59 -42.02 1.28
CA PHE A 19 -3.47 -41.08 1.18
C PHE A 19 -3.60 -40.16 -0.04
N ILE A 20 -3.97 -40.69 -1.21
CA ILE A 20 -4.16 -39.88 -2.41
C ILE A 20 -5.33 -38.91 -2.23
N LEU A 21 -6.46 -39.37 -1.68
CA LEU A 21 -7.63 -38.52 -1.42
C LEU A 21 -7.34 -37.40 -0.42
N SER A 22 -6.57 -37.67 0.63
CA SER A 22 -6.20 -36.65 1.62
C SER A 22 -5.26 -35.59 1.05
N ILE A 23 -4.31 -35.97 0.19
CA ILE A 23 -3.45 -35.02 -0.55
C ILE A 23 -4.29 -34.12 -1.46
N HIS A 24 -5.22 -34.68 -2.22
CA HIS A 24 -6.08 -33.89 -3.12
C HIS A 24 -7.03 -32.95 -2.36
N ALA A 25 -7.60 -33.39 -1.23
CA ALA A 25 -8.49 -32.57 -0.41
C ALA A 25 -7.74 -31.39 0.24
N SER A 26 -6.52 -31.63 0.75
CA SER A 26 -5.69 -30.59 1.36
C SER A 26 -5.13 -29.59 0.35
N SER A 27 -4.73 -30.02 -0.85
CA SER A 27 -4.32 -29.10 -1.93
C SER A 27 -5.46 -28.16 -2.35
N GLN A 28 -6.68 -28.67 -2.53
CA GLN A 28 -7.83 -27.83 -2.91
C GLN A 28 -8.21 -26.81 -1.82
N ALA A 29 -8.12 -27.20 -0.55
CA ALA A 29 -8.41 -26.32 0.58
C ALA A 29 -7.43 -25.15 0.72
N PHE A 30 -6.14 -25.34 0.41
CA PHE A 30 -5.13 -24.27 0.45
C PHE A 30 -5.16 -23.36 -0.78
N SER A 31 -5.36 -23.91 -1.98
CA SER A 31 -5.34 -23.11 -3.21
C SER A 31 -6.50 -22.11 -3.31
N ARG A 32 -7.69 -22.47 -2.80
CA ARG A 32 -8.90 -21.65 -2.95
C ARG A 32 -8.86 -20.32 -2.16
N PRO A 33 -8.45 -20.27 -0.88
CA PRO A 33 -8.29 -19.01 -0.15
C PRO A 33 -7.22 -18.08 -0.73
N ILE A 34 -6.13 -18.64 -1.27
CA ILE A 34 -5.05 -17.85 -1.88
C ILE A 34 -5.54 -17.23 -3.19
N LEU A 35 -6.15 -18.03 -4.07
CA LEU A 35 -6.68 -17.57 -5.35
C LEU A 35 -7.74 -16.49 -5.18
N THR A 36 -8.68 -16.68 -4.26
CA THR A 36 -9.76 -15.70 -3.99
C THR A 36 -9.22 -14.38 -3.42
N LYS A 37 -8.18 -14.42 -2.59
CA LYS A 37 -7.54 -13.22 -2.06
C LYS A 37 -6.83 -12.43 -3.16
N ASP A 38 -6.13 -13.12 -4.06
CA ASP A 38 -5.48 -12.47 -5.21
C ASP A 38 -6.50 -11.93 -6.22
N GLU A 39 -7.59 -12.65 -6.50
CA GLU A 39 -8.70 -12.15 -7.35
C GLU A 39 -9.34 -10.88 -6.76
N HIS A 40 -9.60 -10.88 -5.45
CA HIS A 40 -10.14 -9.70 -4.77
C HIS A 40 -9.18 -8.51 -4.84
N MET A 41 -7.88 -8.72 -4.63
CA MET A 41 -6.88 -7.65 -4.73
C MET A 41 -6.74 -7.13 -6.15
N LEU A 42 -6.80 -8.01 -7.15
CA LEU A 42 -6.79 -7.61 -8.56
C LEU A 42 -8.00 -6.71 -8.86
N LYS A 43 -9.21 -7.12 -8.47
CA LYS A 43 -10.42 -6.30 -8.63
C LYS A 43 -10.29 -4.93 -7.96
N LYS A 44 -9.72 -4.88 -6.75
CA LYS A 44 -9.48 -3.63 -6.02
C LYS A 44 -8.49 -2.73 -6.76
N HIS A 45 -7.44 -3.29 -7.36
CA HIS A 45 -6.47 -2.56 -8.17
C HIS A 45 -7.09 -2.00 -9.44
N GLU A 46 -7.89 -2.79 -10.18
CA GLU A 46 -8.60 -2.30 -11.38
C GLU A 46 -9.57 -1.14 -11.06
N GLN A 47 -10.30 -1.23 -9.94
CA GLN A 47 -11.18 -0.16 -9.48
C GLN A 47 -10.40 1.11 -9.12
N TRP A 48 -9.29 0.95 -8.40
CA TRP A 48 -8.40 2.06 -8.06
C TRP A 48 -7.78 2.69 -9.32
N MET A 49 -7.37 1.88 -10.30
CA MET A 49 -6.84 2.36 -11.57
C MET A 49 -7.89 3.20 -12.32
N ALA A 50 -9.13 2.71 -12.39
CA ALA A 50 -10.23 3.42 -13.03
C ALA A 50 -10.52 4.76 -12.32
N LEU A 51 -10.52 4.77 -10.99
CA LEU A 51 -10.76 5.96 -10.18
C LEU A 51 -9.70 7.04 -10.40
N HIS A 52 -8.43 6.65 -10.54
CA HIS A 52 -7.30 7.56 -10.67
C HIS A 52 -6.79 7.74 -12.11
N GLY A 53 -7.51 7.19 -13.10
CA GLY A 53 -7.13 7.28 -14.52
C GLY A 53 -5.78 6.64 -14.83
N ARG A 54 -5.38 5.59 -14.10
CA ARG A 54 -4.08 4.93 -14.27
C ARG A 54 -4.10 3.97 -15.45
N VAL A 55 -3.13 4.15 -16.34
CA VAL A 55 -2.90 3.29 -17.51
C VAL A 55 -1.42 2.98 -17.57
N TYR A 56 -1.07 1.70 -17.71
CA TYR A 56 0.31 1.23 -17.78
C TYR A 56 0.70 0.90 -19.22
N LYS A 57 1.99 1.03 -19.53
CA LYS A 57 2.53 0.80 -20.88
C LYS A 57 2.34 -0.64 -21.34
N ASN A 58 2.49 -1.60 -20.43
CA ASN A 58 2.43 -3.02 -20.74
C ASN A 58 2.09 -3.87 -19.51
N ALA A 59 1.87 -5.17 -19.74
CA ALA A 59 1.52 -6.12 -18.69
C ALA A 59 2.62 -6.31 -17.63
N ILE A 60 3.89 -6.16 -18.00
CA ILE A 60 5.03 -6.30 -17.08
C ILE A 60 5.02 -5.15 -16.07
N GLU A 61 4.83 -3.92 -16.56
CA GLU A 61 4.67 -2.75 -15.70
C GLU A 61 3.43 -2.89 -14.82
N LYS A 62 2.28 -3.29 -15.39
CA LYS A 62 1.05 -3.50 -14.62
C LYS A 62 1.24 -4.52 -13.50
N ASP A 63 1.92 -5.64 -13.75
CA ASP A 63 2.22 -6.64 -12.73
C ASP A 63 3.13 -6.08 -11.61
N THR A 64 4.14 -5.29 -12.00
CA THR A 64 5.04 -4.63 -11.04
C THR A 64 4.28 -3.65 -10.15
N ARG A 65 3.46 -2.78 -10.77
CA ARG A 65 2.63 -1.79 -10.09
C ARG A 65 1.56 -2.45 -9.21
N PHE A 66 1.01 -3.58 -9.64
CA PHE A 66 0.09 -4.38 -8.84
C PHE A 66 0.75 -4.96 -7.58
N LYS A 67 1.99 -5.44 -7.67
CA LYS A 67 2.75 -5.92 -6.50
C LYS A 67 2.95 -4.81 -5.47
N ILE A 68 3.39 -3.63 -5.92
CA ILE A 68 3.57 -2.44 -5.06
C ILE A 68 2.23 -2.04 -4.44
N PHE A 69 1.16 -2.00 -5.23
CA PHE A 69 -0.19 -1.72 -4.75
C PHE A 69 -0.62 -2.69 -3.64
N LYS A 70 -0.38 -4.00 -3.81
CA LYS A 70 -0.69 -5.00 -2.77
C LYS A 70 0.09 -4.75 -1.49
N GLU A 71 1.36 -4.36 -1.57
CA GLU A 71 2.19 -4.04 -0.42
C GLU A 71 1.69 -2.79 0.31
N ASN A 72 1.35 -1.74 -0.43
CA ASN A 72 0.78 -0.51 0.14
C ASN A 72 -0.60 -0.75 0.78
N VAL A 73 -1.46 -1.58 0.18
CA VAL A 73 -2.74 -1.98 0.82
C VAL A 73 -2.49 -2.71 2.14
N LYS A 74 -1.55 -3.65 2.18
CA LYS A 74 -1.21 -4.38 3.41
C LYS A 74 -0.68 -3.42 4.48
N LEU A 75 0.15 -2.44 4.10
CA LEU A 75 0.66 -1.43 5.02
C LEU A 75 -0.46 -0.59 5.61
N ILE A 76 -1.39 -0.11 4.77
CA ILE A 76 -2.56 0.65 5.18
C ILE A 76 -3.42 -0.16 6.16
N ASP A 77 -3.74 -1.41 5.81
CA ASP A 77 -4.58 -2.27 6.63
C ASP A 77 -3.91 -2.58 7.98
N ALA A 78 -2.61 -2.89 7.98
CA ALA A 78 -1.84 -3.15 9.20
C ALA A 78 -1.77 -1.91 10.11
N PHE A 79 -1.49 -0.73 9.54
CA PHE A 79 -1.44 0.51 10.31
C PHE A 79 -2.80 0.86 10.92
N ASN A 80 -3.87 0.81 10.12
CA ASN A 80 -5.21 1.17 10.58
C ASN A 80 -5.77 0.16 11.59
N ASN A 81 -5.44 -1.13 11.48
CA ASN A 81 -5.90 -2.13 12.44
C ASN A 81 -5.11 -2.10 13.76
N ASN A 82 -3.79 -1.91 13.70
CA ASN A 82 -2.93 -1.95 14.89
C ASN A 82 -2.92 -0.63 15.65
N ASN A 83 -2.91 0.49 14.93
CA ASN A 83 -2.75 1.83 15.51
C ASN A 83 -4.01 2.70 15.36
N GLY A 84 -4.94 2.37 14.47
CA GLY A 84 -6.04 3.28 14.11
C GLY A 84 -7.05 3.59 15.22
N ASN A 85 -7.05 2.84 16.33
CA ASN A 85 -7.88 3.13 17.51
C ASN A 85 -7.17 4.05 18.54
N GLY A 86 -5.85 4.26 18.41
CA GLY A 86 -5.05 5.12 19.31
C GLY A 86 -4.15 6.13 18.59
N SER A 87 -4.21 6.20 17.25
CA SER A 87 -3.45 7.12 16.42
C SER A 87 -4.31 8.31 16.03
N ASP A 88 -3.70 9.49 15.98
CA ASP A 88 -4.35 10.74 15.56
C ASP A 88 -4.67 10.77 14.05
N PHE A 89 -4.24 9.76 13.28
CA PHE A 89 -4.48 9.69 11.85
C PHE A 89 -4.68 8.27 11.33
N LYS A 90 -5.16 8.18 10.09
CA LYS A 90 -5.35 6.93 9.35
C LYS A 90 -4.71 7.03 7.99
N LEU A 91 -4.27 5.89 7.47
CA LEU A 91 -3.79 5.78 6.09
C LEU A 91 -4.93 5.40 5.15
N GLY A 92 -4.83 5.82 3.90
CA GLY A 92 -5.81 5.53 2.87
C GLY A 92 -5.17 5.38 1.50
N LEU A 93 -5.86 4.69 0.60
CA LEU A 93 -5.44 4.60 -0.79
C LEU A 93 -5.59 5.95 -1.46
N ASN A 94 -4.51 6.43 -2.08
CA ASN A 94 -4.46 7.68 -2.82
C ASN A 94 -3.83 7.45 -4.20
N VAL A 95 -3.56 8.53 -4.93
CA VAL A 95 -2.96 8.49 -6.28
C VAL A 95 -1.57 7.85 -6.34
N PHE A 96 -0.87 7.72 -5.21
CA PHE A 96 0.48 7.18 -5.11
C PHE A 96 0.51 5.71 -4.67
N ALA A 97 -0.64 5.04 -4.60
CA ALA A 97 -0.73 3.69 -4.05
C ALA A 97 0.03 2.62 -4.85
N ASP A 98 0.45 2.88 -6.08
CA ASP A 98 1.27 1.98 -6.90
C ASP A 98 2.75 2.40 -7.01
N LEU A 99 3.18 3.35 -6.17
CA LEU A 99 4.57 3.79 -6.08
C LEU A 99 5.24 3.25 -4.82
N THR A 100 6.54 3.00 -4.92
CA THR A 100 7.38 2.83 -3.72
C THR A 100 7.66 4.19 -3.08
N ASN A 101 8.13 4.18 -1.83
CA ASN A 101 8.55 5.42 -1.19
C ASN A 101 9.67 6.09 -1.99
N GLU A 102 10.66 5.34 -2.47
CA GLU A 102 11.80 5.85 -3.22
C GLU A 102 11.35 6.54 -4.52
N GLU A 103 10.41 5.93 -5.25
CA GLU A 103 9.80 6.54 -6.44
C GLU A 103 9.04 7.83 -6.08
N PHE A 104 8.27 7.81 -4.99
CA PHE A 104 7.56 8.99 -4.51
C PHE A 104 8.52 10.14 -4.19
N TRP A 105 9.59 9.87 -3.42
CA TRP A 105 10.59 10.87 -3.05
C TRP A 105 11.31 11.45 -4.27
N ALA A 106 11.71 10.58 -5.20
CA ALA A 106 12.45 10.97 -6.40
C ALA A 106 11.67 11.91 -7.31
N THR A 107 10.35 11.73 -7.41
CA THR A 107 9.51 12.44 -8.40
C THR A 107 8.64 13.54 -7.81
N TYR A 108 8.18 13.41 -6.55
CA TYR A 108 7.09 14.26 -6.02
C TYR A 108 7.50 15.21 -4.89
N THR A 109 8.74 15.19 -4.41
CA THR A 109 9.10 16.01 -3.23
C THR A 109 9.88 17.28 -3.54
N GLY A 110 10.51 17.39 -4.72
CA GLY A 110 11.15 18.61 -5.26
C GLY A 110 12.24 19.28 -4.38
N TYR A 111 12.44 18.81 -3.15
CA TYR A 111 13.22 19.51 -2.13
C TYR A 111 14.71 19.27 -2.35
N LYS A 112 15.44 20.36 -2.62
CA LYS A 112 16.90 20.36 -2.74
C LYS A 112 17.47 21.13 -1.56
N LYS A 113 18.04 20.41 -0.58
CA LYS A 113 18.73 21.01 0.56
C LYS A 113 19.86 21.92 0.05
N LYS A 114 19.75 23.23 0.26
CA LYS A 114 20.82 24.17 -0.09
C LYS A 114 21.99 24.04 0.90
N PRO A 115 23.25 24.22 0.47
CA PRO A 115 24.38 24.31 1.37
C PRO A 115 24.17 25.44 2.38
N THR A 116 24.41 25.16 3.66
CA THR A 116 24.27 26.10 4.79
C THR A 116 25.05 27.41 4.58
N ASN A 117 26.13 27.37 3.80
CA ASN A 117 27.01 28.52 3.54
C ASN A 117 26.42 29.59 2.61
N ILE A 118 25.25 29.36 1.99
CA ILE A 118 24.59 30.39 1.14
C ILE A 118 23.71 31.33 1.99
N MET A 119 23.29 30.91 3.19
CA MET A 119 22.43 31.72 4.07
C MET A 119 23.22 32.66 5.00
N SER A 120 24.53 32.48 5.15
CA SER A 120 25.37 33.26 6.08
C SER A 120 25.76 34.65 5.59
N ASN A 121 25.52 34.99 4.31
CA ASN A 121 25.93 36.27 3.71
C ASN A 121 24.79 37.28 3.53
N LEU A 122 23.58 36.96 3.97
CA LEU A 122 22.47 37.91 4.07
C LEU A 122 22.35 38.30 5.54
N GLU A 123 22.54 39.58 5.88
CA GLU A 123 22.10 40.11 7.17
C GLU A 123 20.63 39.71 7.37
N ALA A 124 20.40 38.70 8.21
CA ALA A 124 19.06 38.21 8.49
C ALA A 124 18.33 39.30 9.26
N LYS A 125 17.55 40.12 8.55
CA LYS A 125 16.70 41.11 9.18
C LYS A 125 15.71 40.38 10.10
N PRO A 126 15.60 40.78 11.38
CA PRO A 126 14.67 40.14 12.28
C PRO A 126 13.25 40.25 11.74
N PHE A 127 12.44 39.23 11.98
CA PHE A 127 11.01 39.27 11.64
C PHE A 127 10.36 40.49 12.33
N ARG A 128 9.70 41.33 11.53
CA ARG A 128 9.21 42.65 11.94
C ARG A 128 8.29 42.64 13.17
N TYR A 129 7.55 41.56 13.39
CA TYR A 129 6.55 41.43 14.45
C TYR A 129 6.94 40.35 15.48
N GLY A 130 8.24 40.14 15.71
CA GLY A 130 8.72 39.11 16.65
C GLY A 130 8.24 39.28 18.11
N ASN A 131 7.75 40.46 18.48
CA ASN A 131 7.21 40.77 19.82
C ASN A 131 5.67 40.65 19.91
N PHE A 132 5.00 40.13 18.90
CA PHE A 132 3.54 39.99 18.91
C PHE A 132 3.08 38.87 19.86
N THR A 133 2.26 39.21 20.85
CA THR A 133 1.81 38.27 21.91
C THR A 133 0.33 37.90 21.85
N ALA A 134 -0.49 38.63 21.08
CA ALA A 134 -1.95 38.50 21.06
C ALA A 134 -2.46 37.53 19.97
N ALA A 135 -1.80 36.39 19.79
CA ALA A 135 -2.21 35.39 18.79
C ALA A 135 -3.43 34.59 19.26
N PRO A 136 -4.38 34.25 18.36
CA PRO A 136 -5.51 33.40 18.70
C PRO A 136 -5.06 31.95 18.96
N THR A 137 -5.89 31.19 19.70
CA THR A 137 -5.64 29.77 20.00
C THR A 137 -5.77 28.86 18.76
N SER A 138 -6.51 29.30 17.74
CA SER A 138 -6.59 28.65 16.43
C SER A 138 -6.77 29.69 15.32
N LEU A 139 -6.20 29.40 14.15
CA LEU A 139 -6.30 30.28 12.98
C LEU A 139 -6.37 29.42 11.71
N ASP A 140 -7.42 29.64 10.91
CA ASP A 140 -7.56 29.05 9.57
C ASP A 140 -7.60 30.16 8.51
N TRP A 141 -6.54 30.25 7.72
CA TRP A 141 -6.45 31.23 6.63
C TRP A 141 -7.46 30.97 5.50
N ARG A 142 -7.98 29.74 5.37
CA ARG A 142 -9.03 29.42 4.39
C ARG A 142 -10.33 30.15 4.73
N ALA A 143 -10.66 30.28 6.02
CA ALA A 143 -11.82 31.04 6.49
C ALA A 143 -11.75 32.52 6.10
N ASN A 144 -10.54 33.04 5.93
CA ASN A 144 -10.27 34.43 5.54
C ASN A 144 -10.10 34.60 4.02
N ARG A 145 -10.38 33.56 3.22
CA ARG A 145 -10.19 33.56 1.76
C ARG A 145 -8.75 33.94 1.32
N ALA A 146 -7.77 33.70 2.20
CA ALA A 146 -6.36 33.98 1.94
C ALA A 146 -5.61 32.78 1.33
N VAL A 147 -6.30 31.66 1.11
CA VAL A 147 -5.73 30.41 0.56
C VAL A 147 -6.44 30.09 -0.75
N THR A 148 -5.66 29.84 -1.80
CA THR A 148 -6.18 29.41 -3.11
C THR A 148 -6.59 27.93 -3.10
N SER A 149 -7.25 27.48 -4.17
CA SER A 149 -7.56 26.05 -4.34
C SER A 149 -6.29 25.21 -4.32
N VAL A 150 -6.35 24.01 -3.72
CA VAL A 150 -5.27 23.01 -3.80
C VAL A 150 -4.88 22.75 -5.26
N LYS A 151 -3.58 22.63 -5.51
CA LYS A 151 -2.98 22.36 -6.83
C LYS A 151 -2.27 21.02 -6.82
N ASP A 152 -2.07 20.45 -8.01
CA ASP A 152 -1.22 19.29 -8.25
C ASP A 152 0.07 19.76 -8.93
N GLN A 153 1.22 19.41 -8.35
CA GLN A 153 2.53 19.76 -8.89
C GLN A 153 2.95 18.87 -10.06
N GLY A 154 2.34 17.69 -10.20
CA GLY A 154 2.73 16.70 -11.19
C GLY A 154 4.17 16.19 -11.03
N GLU A 155 4.74 15.72 -12.12
CA GLU A 155 6.11 15.22 -12.21
C GLU A 155 7.03 16.37 -12.66
N CYS A 156 7.52 17.16 -11.71
CA CYS A 156 8.32 18.37 -11.93
C CYS A 156 9.69 18.32 -11.25
#